data_AF-A0A1T1HRK4-F1
#
_entry.id   AF-A0A1T1HRK4-F1
#
_cell.length_a   1.000
_cell.length_b   1.000
_cell.length_c   1.000
_cell.angle_alpha   90.00
_cell.angle_beta   90.00
_cell.angle_gamma   90.00
#
_symmetry.space_group_name_H-M   'P 1'
#
loop_
_entity.id
_entity.type
_entity.pdbx_description
1 polymer ?
#
loop_
_entity_poly.entity_id
_entity_poly.type
_entity_poly.pdbx_seq_one_letter_code
_entity_poly.pdbx_strand_id
1 'polypeptide(L)'
;MDIARLLKKRQLNVQEQNALAAHALTTCALHWRQQGLPLALREAGAARGVDWARSILLRLELDFPGMPGLCGELIDQNGRFIEFELESQPPHEQLLSVEQWQDITQQQDFARHAKGIGMGRGAIAREVWRTLVPGALRNRYKAAFVLALGSTKSLGDSGWEFAPPLPIDPRVAQHLVQRLHLQAKESYLGIDAFEGEDMQASVIHDQAWGIAEIAFKTYSEAALEAVTQAWHSEPTGSTELFVPSREAEAD
;
A
#
# COMPACT_ATOMS: atom_id res chain seq x y z
N MET A 1 17.40 15.06 -6.89
CA MET A 1 18.80 14.66 -6.63
C MET A 1 19.42 14.24 -7.95
N ASP A 2 20.65 14.67 -8.28
CA ASP A 2 21.28 14.38 -9.57
C ASP A 2 21.90 12.97 -9.57
N ILE A 3 21.18 12.01 -10.17
CA ILE A 3 21.60 10.60 -10.25
C ILE A 3 22.90 10.43 -11.05
N ALA A 4 23.09 11.17 -12.14
CA ALA A 4 24.27 11.04 -12.99
C ALA A 4 25.55 11.46 -12.23
N ARG A 5 25.43 12.44 -11.34
CA ARG A 5 26.50 12.83 -10.42
C ARG A 5 26.76 11.77 -9.35
N LEU A 6 25.71 11.15 -8.80
CA LEU A 6 25.85 10.12 -7.76
C LEU A 6 26.52 8.85 -8.27
N LEU A 7 26.20 8.39 -9.48
CA LEU A 7 26.84 7.22 -10.10
C LEU A 7 28.36 7.34 -10.25
N LYS A 8 28.89 8.57 -10.30
CA LYS A 8 30.33 8.85 -10.41
C LYS A 8 31.01 9.06 -9.05
N LYS A 9 30.24 9.10 -7.96
CA LYS A 9 30.75 9.44 -6.63
C LYS A 9 31.31 8.19 -5.94
N ARG A 10 32.53 8.30 -5.41
CA ARG A 10 33.24 7.18 -4.74
C ARG A 10 32.67 6.83 -3.35
N GLN A 11 32.13 7.81 -2.63
CA GLN A 11 31.54 7.62 -1.30
C GLN A 11 30.14 8.24 -1.28
N LEU A 12 29.14 7.42 -0.95
CA LEU A 12 27.75 7.82 -0.88
C LEU A 12 27.31 7.83 0.57
N ASN A 13 26.61 8.89 0.97
CA ASN A 13 25.87 8.86 2.23
C ASN A 13 24.61 7.99 2.09
N VAL A 14 23.97 7.68 3.22
CA VAL A 14 22.81 6.80 3.29
C VAL A 14 21.64 7.28 2.40
N GLN A 15 21.37 8.58 2.34
CA GLN A 15 20.30 9.12 1.49
C GLN A 15 20.62 8.97 0.00
N GLU A 16 21.89 9.17 -0.37
CA GLU A 16 22.37 8.99 -1.74
C GLU A 16 22.34 7.51 -2.16
N GLN A 17 22.64 6.58 -1.24
CA GLN A 17 22.50 5.13 -1.47
C GLN A 17 21.04 4.75 -1.71
N ASN A 18 20.12 5.21 -0.84
CA ASN A 18 18.68 4.98 -1.01
C ASN A 18 18.18 5.52 -2.36
N ALA A 19 18.64 6.72 -2.75
CA ALA A 19 18.26 7.34 -4.02
C ALA A 19 18.75 6.53 -5.24
N LEU A 20 19.97 5.99 -5.20
CA LEU A 20 20.47 5.11 -6.26
C LEU A 20 19.72 3.77 -6.31
N ALA A 21 19.39 3.18 -5.16
CA ALA A 21 18.60 1.96 -5.10
C ALA A 21 17.20 2.18 -5.69
N ALA A 22 16.51 3.26 -5.29
CA ALA A 22 15.21 3.63 -5.84
C ALA A 22 15.27 3.87 -7.36
N HIS A 23 16.32 4.55 -7.83
CA HIS A 23 16.52 4.78 -9.25
C HIS A 23 16.73 3.48 -10.04
N ALA A 24 17.53 2.54 -9.52
CA ALA A 24 17.77 1.25 -10.16
C ALA A 24 16.46 0.45 -10.31
N LEU A 25 15.68 0.35 -9.22
CA LEU A 25 14.38 -0.32 -9.22
C LEU A 25 13.39 0.35 -10.17
N THR A 26 13.34 1.69 -10.17
CA THR A 26 12.49 2.46 -11.08
C THR A 26 12.84 2.20 -12.53
N THR A 27 14.14 2.20 -12.86
CA THR A 27 14.63 1.97 -14.22
C THR A 27 14.29 0.56 -14.69
N CYS A 28 14.49 -0.45 -13.84
CA CYS A 28 14.12 -1.84 -14.14
C CYS A 28 12.61 -1.97 -14.41
N ALA A 29 11.78 -1.45 -13.50
CA ALA A 29 10.33 -1.51 -13.62
C ALA A 29 9.81 -0.81 -14.89
N LEU A 30 10.34 0.37 -15.22
CA LEU A 30 9.96 1.11 -16.43
C LEU A 30 10.43 0.42 -17.70
N HIS A 31 11.65 -0.16 -17.71
CA HIS A 31 12.16 -0.91 -18.84
C HIS A 31 11.20 -2.04 -19.23
N TRP A 32 10.82 -2.89 -18.27
CA TRP A 32 9.95 -4.03 -18.54
C TRP A 32 8.49 -3.67 -18.84
N ARG A 33 8.02 -2.51 -18.35
CA ARG A 33 6.72 -1.96 -18.77
C ARG A 33 6.71 -1.49 -20.22
N GLN A 34 7.81 -0.91 -20.69
CA GLN A 34 7.91 -0.36 -22.04
C GLN A 34 8.24 -1.44 -23.08
N GLN A 35 9.16 -2.34 -22.75
CA GLN A 35 9.60 -3.44 -23.63
C GLN A 35 8.56 -4.57 -23.71
N GLY A 36 7.75 -4.73 -22.66
CA GLY A 36 6.88 -5.89 -22.48
C GLY A 36 7.61 -7.05 -21.80
N LEU A 37 6.84 -7.93 -21.18
CA LEU A 37 7.35 -9.11 -20.49
C LEU A 37 7.53 -10.29 -21.45
N PRO A 38 8.50 -11.19 -21.21
CA PRO A 38 8.51 -12.51 -21.82
C PRO A 38 7.14 -13.19 -21.67
N LEU A 39 6.64 -13.80 -22.75
CA LEU A 39 5.28 -14.37 -22.77
C LEU A 39 5.13 -15.45 -21.71
N ALA A 40 6.13 -16.32 -21.54
CA ALA A 40 6.12 -17.36 -20.52
C ALA A 40 5.96 -16.78 -19.10
N LEU A 41 6.67 -15.69 -18.77
CA LEU A 41 6.52 -15.01 -17.47
C LEU A 41 5.13 -14.39 -17.33
N ARG A 42 4.67 -13.69 -18.38
CA ARG A 42 3.37 -13.01 -18.38
C ARG A 42 2.24 -13.99 -18.10
N GLU A 43 2.24 -15.12 -18.79
CA GLU A 43 1.23 -16.18 -18.62
C GLU A 43 1.36 -16.87 -17.27
N ALA A 44 2.59 -17.23 -16.86
CA ALA A 44 2.84 -17.87 -15.57
C ALA A 44 2.35 -17.02 -14.39
N GLY A 45 2.58 -15.71 -14.43
CA GLY A 45 2.11 -14.78 -13.41
C GLY A 45 0.60 -14.55 -13.46
N ALA A 46 0.02 -14.39 -14.66
CA ALA A 46 -1.42 -14.25 -14.80
C ALA A 46 -2.18 -15.48 -14.27
N ALA A 47 -1.71 -16.68 -14.57
CA ALA A 47 -2.24 -17.94 -14.04
C ALA A 47 -2.16 -18.03 -12.50
N ARG A 48 -1.27 -17.26 -11.88
CA ARG A 48 -1.10 -17.16 -10.41
C ARG A 48 -1.72 -15.89 -9.81
N GLY A 49 -2.54 -15.20 -10.61
CA GLY A 49 -3.31 -14.04 -10.16
C GLY A 49 -2.52 -12.73 -10.12
N VAL A 50 -1.38 -12.62 -10.80
CA VAL A 50 -0.65 -11.35 -10.94
C VAL A 50 -1.40 -10.44 -11.91
N ASP A 51 -1.77 -9.25 -11.42
CA ASP A 51 -2.23 -8.16 -12.27
C ASP A 51 -1.03 -7.31 -12.70
N TRP A 52 -0.56 -7.52 -13.92
CA TRP A 52 0.62 -6.85 -14.47
C TRP A 52 0.46 -5.33 -14.63
N ALA A 53 -0.77 -4.81 -14.74
CA ALA A 53 -1.00 -3.36 -14.77
C ALA A 53 -0.72 -2.72 -13.40
N ARG A 54 -0.91 -3.49 -12.33
CA ARG A 54 -0.75 -3.05 -10.93
C ARG A 54 0.49 -3.64 -10.22
N SER A 55 1.33 -4.36 -10.97
CA SER A 55 2.57 -4.98 -10.50
C SER A 55 3.78 -4.33 -11.16
N ILE A 56 4.96 -4.52 -10.57
CA ILE A 56 6.24 -4.14 -11.19
C ILE A 56 7.27 -5.26 -11.01
N LEU A 57 8.16 -5.42 -12.00
CA LEU A 57 9.38 -6.18 -11.81
C LEU A 57 10.42 -5.34 -11.07
N LEU A 58 11.07 -5.95 -10.10
CA LEU A 58 12.22 -5.39 -9.38
C LEU A 58 13.54 -5.87 -9.97
N ARG A 59 13.55 -7.10 -10.50
CA ARG A 59 14.67 -7.76 -11.13
C ARG A 59 14.15 -8.82 -12.10
N LEU A 60 14.77 -8.94 -13.27
CA LEU A 60 14.56 -10.05 -14.19
C LEU A 60 15.89 -10.33 -14.89
N GLU A 61 16.36 -11.55 -14.78
CA GLU A 61 17.54 -12.11 -15.43
C GLU A 61 17.08 -13.18 -16.43
N LEU A 62 17.65 -13.13 -17.63
CA LEU A 62 17.34 -14.05 -18.74
C LEU A 62 18.58 -14.87 -19.05
N ASP A 63 18.41 -16.18 -19.25
CA ASP A 63 19.45 -17.11 -19.71
C ASP A 63 20.79 -17.02 -18.94
N PHE A 64 20.73 -16.78 -17.62
CA PHE A 64 21.95 -16.70 -16.84
C PHE A 64 22.59 -18.10 -16.73
N PRO A 65 23.89 -18.27 -17.02
CA PRO A 65 24.52 -19.58 -17.05
C PRO A 65 24.31 -20.39 -15.77
N GLY A 66 23.72 -21.57 -15.90
CA GLY A 66 23.45 -22.48 -14.78
C GLY A 66 22.19 -22.18 -13.97
N MET A 67 21.35 -21.25 -14.43
CA MET A 67 20.05 -20.89 -13.84
C MET A 67 18.91 -21.24 -14.82
N PRO A 68 17.65 -21.35 -14.33
CA PRO A 68 16.48 -21.40 -15.19
C PRO A 68 16.42 -20.22 -16.16
N GLY A 69 15.77 -20.42 -17.32
CA GLY A 69 15.73 -19.41 -18.39
C GLY A 69 15.22 -18.02 -17.96
N LEU A 70 14.37 -17.93 -16.95
CA LEU A 70 13.86 -16.67 -16.38
C LEU A 70 13.94 -16.71 -14.84
N CYS A 71 14.70 -15.79 -14.24
CA CYS A 71 14.75 -15.64 -12.78
C CYS A 71 14.53 -14.19 -12.37
N GLY A 72 13.82 -13.94 -11.28
CA GLY A 72 13.59 -12.57 -10.86
C GLY A 72 12.70 -12.38 -9.65
N GLU A 73 12.39 -11.12 -9.41
CA GLU A 73 11.55 -10.67 -8.32
C GLU A 73 10.55 -9.62 -8.81
N LEU A 74 9.32 -9.69 -8.32
CA LEU A 74 8.27 -8.71 -8.57
C LEU A 74 7.61 -8.24 -7.28
N ILE A 75 7.00 -7.07 -7.34
CA ILE A 75 5.95 -6.67 -6.38
C ILE A 75 4.61 -6.83 -7.10
N ASP A 76 3.74 -7.66 -6.52
CA ASP A 76 2.41 -7.91 -7.08
C ASP A 76 1.43 -6.76 -6.79
N GLN A 77 0.21 -6.88 -7.31
CA GLN A 77 -0.85 -5.91 -7.07
C GLN A 77 -1.32 -5.83 -5.62
N ASN A 78 -0.83 -6.64 -4.70
CA ASN A 78 -1.13 -6.56 -3.27
C ASN A 78 0.06 -6.02 -2.46
N GLY A 79 1.15 -5.65 -3.14
CA GLY A 79 2.38 -5.20 -2.47
C GLY A 79 3.18 -6.34 -1.85
N ARG A 80 2.94 -7.59 -2.30
CA ARG A 80 3.70 -8.77 -1.91
C ARG A 80 4.91 -8.93 -2.83
N PHE A 81 6.03 -9.36 -2.24
CA PHE A 81 7.26 -9.63 -2.96
C PHE A 81 7.26 -11.09 -3.37
N ILE A 82 7.29 -11.34 -4.67
CA ILE A 82 7.34 -12.69 -5.21
C ILE A 82 8.69 -12.90 -5.87
N GLU A 83 9.41 -13.93 -5.44
CA GLU A 83 10.58 -14.45 -6.14
C GLU A 83 10.16 -15.62 -7.03
N PHE A 84 10.66 -15.65 -8.25
CA PHE A 84 10.32 -16.66 -9.23
C PHE A 84 11.54 -17.16 -10.00
N GLU A 85 11.45 -18.42 -10.38
CA GLU A 85 12.36 -19.09 -11.31
C GLU A 85 11.53 -19.96 -12.25
N LEU A 86 11.67 -19.71 -13.54
CA LEU A 86 10.89 -20.38 -14.59
C LEU A 86 11.84 -20.94 -15.64
N GLU A 87 11.62 -22.20 -15.99
CA GLU A 87 12.25 -22.78 -17.15
C GLU A 87 11.39 -22.51 -18.39
N SER A 88 12.02 -22.08 -19.47
CA SER A 88 11.31 -21.72 -20.70
C SER A 88 12.19 -21.92 -21.92
N GLN A 89 11.57 -22.22 -23.06
CA GLN A 89 12.32 -22.31 -24.32
C GLN A 89 12.65 -20.91 -24.83
N PRO A 90 13.90 -20.63 -25.25
CA PRO A 90 14.21 -19.43 -26.01
C PRO A 90 13.27 -19.32 -27.23
N PRO A 91 12.63 -18.16 -27.49
CA PRO A 91 12.89 -16.82 -26.93
C PRO A 91 11.99 -16.45 -25.72
N HIS A 92 11.73 -17.41 -24.83
CA HIS A 92 10.87 -17.30 -23.64
C HIS A 92 9.37 -17.13 -23.94
N GLU A 93 8.92 -17.75 -25.03
CA GLU A 93 7.50 -17.78 -25.40
C GLU A 93 6.74 -18.90 -24.72
N GLN A 94 7.38 -20.06 -24.57
CA GLN A 94 6.78 -21.26 -24.00
C GLN A 94 7.39 -21.56 -22.64
N LEU A 95 6.53 -21.61 -21.62
CA LEU A 95 6.88 -22.09 -20.29
C LEU A 95 7.05 -23.61 -20.32
N LEU A 96 8.17 -24.10 -19.79
CA LEU A 96 8.44 -25.53 -19.63
C LEU A 96 8.07 -25.99 -18.22
N SER A 97 8.55 -25.26 -17.20
CA SER A 97 8.26 -25.55 -15.79
C SER A 97 8.41 -24.31 -14.93
N VAL A 98 7.82 -24.37 -13.74
CA VAL A 98 8.00 -23.37 -12.69
C VAL A 98 8.79 -24.02 -11.58
N GLU A 99 10.07 -23.66 -11.48
CA GLU A 99 10.96 -24.17 -10.45
C GLU A 99 10.69 -23.48 -9.12
N GLN A 100 10.40 -22.17 -9.16
CA GLN A 100 10.08 -21.39 -7.98
C GLN A 100 9.01 -20.33 -8.25
N TRP A 101 8.12 -20.16 -7.27
CA TRP A 101 7.19 -19.03 -7.17
C TRP A 101 6.82 -18.82 -5.70
N GLN A 102 7.57 -17.97 -4.99
CA GLN A 102 7.49 -17.85 -3.54
C GLN A 102 7.17 -16.43 -3.10
N ASP A 103 6.22 -16.28 -2.17
CA ASP A 103 6.02 -15.04 -1.43
C ASP A 103 7.15 -14.88 -0.39
N ILE A 104 8.04 -13.93 -0.68
CA ILE A 104 9.19 -13.57 0.16
C ILE A 104 8.97 -12.24 0.89
N THR A 105 7.72 -11.77 1.00
CA THR A 105 7.40 -10.48 1.63
C THR A 105 7.96 -10.38 3.04
N GLN A 106 7.78 -11.41 3.87
CA GLN A 106 8.27 -11.40 5.26
C GLN A 106 9.80 -11.45 5.37
N GLN A 107 10.51 -11.76 4.28
CA GLN A 107 11.97 -11.80 4.23
C GLN A 107 12.56 -10.43 3.86
N GLN A 108 11.72 -9.46 3.44
CA GLN A 108 12.18 -8.13 3.07
C GLN A 108 12.41 -7.23 4.29
N ASP A 109 13.43 -6.38 4.20
CA ASP A 109 13.64 -5.30 5.16
C ASP A 109 12.74 -4.10 4.82
N PHE A 110 11.77 -3.82 5.70
CA PHE A 110 10.85 -2.69 5.60
C PHE A 110 11.18 -1.52 6.53
N ALA A 111 12.34 -1.54 7.21
CA ALA A 111 12.73 -0.45 8.09
C ALA A 111 12.82 0.86 7.30
N ARG A 112 12.04 1.87 7.70
CA ARG A 112 12.10 3.22 7.09
C ARG A 112 13.28 4.03 7.60
N HIS A 113 13.76 3.72 8.80
CA HIS A 113 14.91 4.38 9.40
C HIS A 113 15.73 3.41 10.25
N ALA A 114 16.84 2.93 9.71
CA ALA A 114 17.87 2.22 10.47
C ALA A 114 19.12 3.10 10.61
N LYS A 115 19.51 3.43 11.86
CA LYS A 115 20.63 4.33 12.14
C LYS A 115 21.92 3.80 11.50
N GLY A 116 22.50 4.57 10.57
CA GLY A 116 23.73 4.24 9.87
C GLY A 116 23.59 3.27 8.68
N ILE A 117 22.39 2.73 8.43
CA ILE A 117 22.12 1.76 7.34
C ILE A 117 21.19 2.36 6.29
N GLY A 118 20.15 3.10 6.73
CA GLY A 118 19.18 3.72 5.82
C GLY A 118 17.84 3.04 5.78
N MET A 119 17.21 3.08 4.61
CA MET A 119 15.94 2.40 4.38
C MET A 119 16.22 0.99 3.89
N GLY A 120 15.47 0.03 4.41
CA GLY A 120 15.49 -1.34 3.91
C GLY A 120 15.06 -1.41 2.45
N ARG A 121 15.59 -2.40 1.72
CA ARG A 121 15.28 -2.61 0.30
C ARG A 121 13.77 -2.74 0.05
N GLY A 122 13.06 -3.47 0.91
CA GLY A 122 11.61 -3.65 0.82
C GLY A 122 10.85 -2.33 0.95
N ALA A 123 11.29 -1.44 1.85
CA ALA A 123 10.72 -0.12 2.00
C ALA A 123 10.92 0.74 0.74
N ILE A 124 12.14 0.76 0.19
CA ILE A 124 12.45 1.50 -1.04
C ILE A 124 11.64 0.96 -2.23
N ALA A 125 11.59 -0.35 -2.40
CA ALA A 125 10.88 -0.98 -3.51
C ALA A 125 9.36 -0.73 -3.45
N ARG A 126 8.77 -0.73 -2.25
CA ARG A 126 7.37 -0.34 -2.06
C ARG A 126 7.12 1.12 -2.43
N GLU A 127 8.03 2.04 -2.10
CA GLU A 127 7.90 3.45 -2.47
C GLU A 127 7.97 3.65 -3.99
N VAL A 128 8.87 2.92 -4.67
CA VAL A 128 8.95 2.89 -6.14
C VAL A 128 7.65 2.37 -6.75
N TRP A 129 7.14 1.24 -6.25
CA TRP A 129 5.87 0.68 -6.72
C TRP A 129 4.70 1.64 -6.53
N ARG A 130 4.59 2.30 -5.36
CA ARG A 130 3.58 3.33 -5.09
C ARG A 130 3.65 4.50 -6.07
N THR A 131 4.86 4.89 -6.46
CA THR A 131 5.09 6.00 -7.40
C THR A 131 4.71 5.60 -8.83
N LEU A 132 5.03 4.38 -9.24
CA LEU A 132 4.86 3.92 -10.62
C LEU A 132 3.48 3.37 -10.95
N VAL A 133 2.71 2.94 -9.95
CA VAL A 133 1.37 2.38 -10.15
C VAL A 133 0.32 3.38 -9.67
N PRO A 134 -0.32 4.16 -10.57
CA PRO A 134 -1.40 5.06 -10.21
C PRO A 134 -2.54 4.27 -9.58
N GLY A 135 -2.99 4.69 -8.40
CA GLY A 135 -4.05 3.97 -7.71
C GLY A 135 -3.62 2.64 -7.10
N ALA A 136 -2.30 2.41 -6.89
CA ALA A 136 -1.82 1.34 -6.01
C ALA A 136 -2.50 1.35 -4.63
N LEU A 137 -3.04 2.49 -4.22
CA LEU A 137 -3.86 2.67 -3.02
C LEU A 137 -5.35 3.00 -3.29
N ARG A 138 -5.75 3.30 -4.54
CA ARG A 138 -7.10 3.86 -4.83
C ARG A 138 -8.25 2.85 -4.80
N ASN A 139 -7.99 1.55 -4.88
CA ASN A 139 -9.02 0.50 -4.70
C ASN A 139 -8.71 -0.44 -3.52
N ARG A 140 -7.87 -0.02 -2.56
CA ARG A 140 -7.25 -0.96 -1.60
C ARG A 140 -7.10 -0.41 -0.19
N TYR A 141 -7.96 0.53 0.20
CA TYR A 141 -8.21 0.73 1.61
C TYR A 141 -9.48 -0.02 2.00
N LYS A 142 -9.50 -0.61 3.20
CA LYS A 142 -10.76 -0.93 3.85
C LYS A 142 -11.24 0.32 4.56
N ALA A 143 -12.46 0.73 4.25
CA ALA A 143 -13.10 1.82 4.96
C ALA A 143 -13.52 1.35 6.34
N ALA A 144 -13.33 2.21 7.35
CA ALA A 144 -13.95 2.03 8.65
C ALA A 144 -14.44 3.40 9.13
N PHE A 145 -15.59 3.43 9.79
CA PHE A 145 -16.25 4.66 10.20
C PHE A 145 -16.62 4.54 11.67
N VAL A 146 -16.22 5.52 12.48
CA VAL A 146 -16.78 5.70 13.82
C VAL A 146 -17.90 6.72 13.69
N LEU A 147 -19.10 6.28 14.04
CA LEU A 147 -20.35 7.02 13.88
C LEU A 147 -21.03 7.20 15.23
N ALA A 148 -21.88 8.22 15.34
CA ALA A 148 -22.78 8.32 16.50
C ALA A 148 -23.77 7.14 16.51
N LEU A 149 -24.08 6.61 17.70
CA LEU A 149 -25.00 5.49 17.83
C LEU A 149 -26.39 5.86 17.27
N GLY A 150 -26.92 5.01 16.38
CA GLY A 150 -28.21 5.26 15.73
C GLY A 150 -28.10 6.09 14.45
N SER A 151 -26.90 6.28 13.92
CA SER A 151 -26.69 6.91 12.61
C SER A 151 -27.35 6.09 11.50
N THR A 152 -28.08 6.78 10.63
CA THR A 152 -28.61 6.17 9.40
C THR A 152 -27.47 6.02 8.40
N LYS A 153 -27.41 4.87 7.71
CA LYS A 153 -26.35 4.50 6.76
C LYS A 153 -26.98 4.23 5.40
N SER A 154 -26.56 4.95 4.37
CA SER A 154 -27.03 4.74 2.99
C SER A 154 -25.84 4.73 2.04
N LEU A 155 -25.90 3.89 1.01
CA LEU A 155 -24.92 3.90 -0.07
C LEU A 155 -25.46 4.77 -1.22
N GLY A 156 -24.77 5.87 -1.51
CA GLY A 156 -25.06 6.75 -2.64
C GLY A 156 -24.01 6.63 -3.74
N ASP A 157 -24.17 7.42 -4.81
CA ASP A 157 -23.32 7.39 -6.01
C ASP A 157 -21.84 7.72 -5.75
N SER A 158 -21.55 8.38 -4.61
CA SER A 158 -20.20 8.80 -4.21
C SER A 158 -19.65 8.02 -3.01
N GLY A 159 -20.36 6.99 -2.56
CA GLY A 159 -19.98 6.15 -1.42
C GLY A 159 -21.00 6.18 -0.27
N TRP A 160 -20.55 5.78 0.91
CA TRP A 160 -21.40 5.78 2.10
C TRP A 160 -21.71 7.20 2.59
N GLU A 161 -22.99 7.44 2.84
CA GLU A 161 -23.52 8.66 3.41
C GLU A 161 -24.14 8.34 4.78
N PHE A 162 -23.89 9.23 5.74
CA PHE A 162 -24.31 9.05 7.12
C PHE A 162 -25.12 10.25 7.60
N ALA A 163 -26.21 9.97 8.33
CA ALA A 163 -27.00 10.98 9.02
C ALA A 163 -26.96 10.70 10.53
N PRO A 164 -26.02 11.33 11.27
CA PRO A 164 -25.89 11.12 12.70
C PRO A 164 -27.02 11.84 13.46
N PRO A 165 -27.64 11.21 14.47
CA PRO A 165 -28.69 11.85 15.27
C PRO A 165 -28.14 12.95 16.19
N LEU A 166 -26.87 12.81 16.60
CA LEU A 166 -26.14 13.72 17.48
C LEU A 166 -24.66 13.75 17.09
N PRO A 167 -23.94 14.85 17.32
CA PRO A 167 -22.50 14.90 17.12
C PRO A 167 -21.75 13.92 18.02
N ILE A 168 -20.63 13.40 17.51
CA ILE A 168 -19.68 12.58 18.26
C ILE A 168 -18.94 13.45 19.28
N ASP A 169 -18.72 12.94 20.49
CA ASP A 169 -17.92 13.62 21.52
C ASP A 169 -16.47 13.80 21.00
N PRO A 170 -15.92 15.03 21.00
CA PRO A 170 -14.53 15.28 20.57
C PRO A 170 -13.48 14.42 21.27
N ARG A 171 -13.77 13.90 22.46
CA ARG A 171 -12.88 12.98 23.20
C ARG A 171 -12.64 11.68 22.43
N VAL A 172 -13.61 11.22 21.64
CA VAL A 172 -13.50 10.03 20.77
C VAL A 172 -12.40 10.25 19.74
N ALA A 173 -12.48 11.37 19.01
CA ALA A 173 -11.47 11.70 18.01
C ALA A 173 -10.08 11.87 18.65
N GLN A 174 -9.99 12.55 19.78
CA GLN A 174 -8.73 12.73 20.51
C GLN A 174 -8.12 11.40 20.96
N HIS A 175 -8.95 10.51 21.51
CA HIS A 175 -8.54 9.17 21.94
C HIS A 175 -8.01 8.34 20.77
N LEU A 176 -8.75 8.30 19.65
CA LEU A 176 -8.34 7.56 18.45
C LEU A 176 -7.03 8.11 17.86
N VAL A 177 -6.89 9.43 17.73
CA VAL A 177 -5.67 10.08 17.23
C VAL A 177 -4.47 9.73 18.11
N GLN A 178 -4.61 9.77 19.44
CA GLN A 178 -3.54 9.45 20.37
C GLN A 178 -3.17 7.96 20.33
N ARG A 179 -4.17 7.07 20.36
CA ARG A 179 -3.97 5.61 20.39
C ARG A 179 -3.35 5.06 19.11
N LEU A 180 -3.77 5.61 17.97
CA LEU A 180 -3.30 5.18 16.64
C LEU A 180 -2.06 5.95 16.19
N HIS A 181 -1.51 6.83 17.06
CA HIS A 181 -0.33 7.65 16.78
C HIS A 181 -0.47 8.47 15.49
N LEU A 182 -1.67 9.00 15.22
CA LEU A 182 -1.96 9.75 14.01
C LEU A 182 -1.35 11.15 14.09
N GLN A 183 -0.79 11.59 12.97
CA GLN A 183 -0.22 12.94 12.82
C GLN A 183 -1.18 13.81 12.01
N ALA A 184 -1.49 15.00 12.53
CA ALA A 184 -2.27 15.98 11.80
C ALA A 184 -1.53 16.42 10.53
N LYS A 185 -2.27 16.52 9.43
CA LYS A 185 -1.72 16.85 8.10
C LYS A 185 -2.24 18.19 7.61
N GLU A 186 -3.55 18.30 7.47
CA GLU A 186 -4.22 19.50 6.98
C GLU A 186 -5.66 19.58 7.52
N SER A 187 -6.18 20.80 7.62
CA SER A 187 -7.57 21.07 8.00
C SER A 187 -8.20 21.97 6.95
N TYR A 188 -9.26 21.52 6.30
CA TYR A 188 -9.93 22.28 5.24
C TYR A 188 -11.42 21.96 5.17
N LEU A 189 -12.26 23.01 5.05
CA LEU A 189 -13.72 22.93 4.88
C LEU A 189 -14.43 21.97 5.86
N GLY A 190 -14.10 22.05 7.15
CA GLY A 190 -14.73 21.21 8.17
C GLY A 190 -14.21 19.78 8.20
N ILE A 191 -13.06 19.49 7.56
CA ILE A 191 -12.40 18.19 7.63
C ILE A 191 -11.01 18.38 8.23
N ASP A 192 -10.72 17.65 9.30
CA ASP A 192 -9.38 17.50 9.85
C ASP A 192 -8.78 16.18 9.38
N ALA A 193 -7.70 16.23 8.59
CA ALA A 193 -7.05 15.08 8.00
C ALA A 193 -5.81 14.66 8.81
N PHE A 194 -5.68 13.35 9.03
CA PHE A 194 -4.60 12.74 9.78
C PHE A 194 -3.96 11.57 9.01
N GLU A 195 -2.67 11.34 9.23
CA GLU A 195 -1.89 10.27 8.61
C GLU A 195 -1.24 9.38 9.70
N GLY A 196 -1.28 8.07 9.52
CA GLY A 196 -0.67 7.08 10.40
C GLY A 196 0.17 6.04 9.63
N GLU A 197 0.72 5.08 10.36
CA GLU A 197 1.45 3.95 9.77
C GLU A 197 0.45 2.97 9.12
N ASP A 198 0.30 3.07 7.80
CA ASP A 198 -0.63 2.29 6.97
C ASP A 198 -2.13 2.60 7.18
N MET A 199 -2.45 3.81 7.62
CA MET A 199 -3.82 4.34 7.59
C MET A 199 -3.87 5.85 7.39
N GLN A 200 -5.03 6.33 6.94
CA GLN A 200 -5.41 7.75 6.96
C GLN A 200 -6.72 7.89 7.72
N ALA A 201 -6.89 8.99 8.43
CA ALA A 201 -8.13 9.32 9.10
C ALA A 201 -8.62 10.72 8.72
N SER A 202 -9.92 10.92 8.78
CA SER A 202 -10.57 12.20 8.57
C SER A 202 -11.65 12.38 9.61
N VAL A 203 -11.55 13.44 10.39
CA VAL A 203 -12.62 13.87 11.30
C VAL A 203 -13.43 14.90 10.52
N ILE A 204 -14.71 14.59 10.28
CA ILE A 204 -15.59 15.40 9.44
C ILE A 204 -16.60 16.08 10.35
N HIS A 205 -16.71 17.40 10.21
CA HIS A 205 -17.58 18.25 11.00
C HIS A 205 -18.84 18.63 10.23
N ASP A 206 -19.95 18.75 10.94
CA ASP A 206 -21.19 19.33 10.43
C ASP A 206 -21.09 20.87 10.33
N GLN A 207 -22.18 21.51 9.89
CA GLN A 207 -22.26 22.98 9.77
C GLN A 207 -22.17 23.71 11.12
N ALA A 208 -22.48 23.03 12.22
CA ALA A 208 -22.38 23.55 13.58
C ALA A 208 -21.00 23.24 14.22
N TRP A 209 -20.04 22.72 13.44
CA TRP A 209 -18.71 22.27 13.89
C TRP A 209 -18.73 21.08 14.87
N GLY A 210 -19.86 20.40 15.02
CA GLY A 210 -19.93 19.12 15.70
C GLY A 210 -19.31 18.01 14.85
N ILE A 211 -18.68 17.01 15.46
CA ILE A 211 -18.11 15.88 14.70
C ILE A 211 -19.28 15.02 14.20
N ALA A 212 -19.45 14.95 12.89
CA ALA A 212 -20.47 14.12 12.26
C ALA A 212 -20.02 12.66 12.16
N GLU A 213 -18.76 12.46 11.76
CA GLU A 213 -18.17 11.14 11.55
C GLU A 213 -16.65 11.18 11.64
N ILE A 214 -16.05 10.02 11.91
CA ILE A 214 -14.61 9.82 11.82
C ILE A 214 -14.37 8.68 10.84
N ALA A 215 -13.82 9.00 9.67
CA ALA A 215 -13.57 8.06 8.59
C ALA A 215 -12.10 7.60 8.61
N PHE A 216 -11.88 6.31 8.37
CA PHE A 216 -10.58 5.69 8.25
C PHE A 216 -10.42 5.00 6.89
N LYS A 217 -9.24 5.18 6.31
CA LYS A 217 -8.75 4.40 5.17
C LYS A 217 -7.61 3.53 5.67
N THR A 218 -7.82 2.23 5.83
CA THR A 218 -6.81 1.30 6.33
C THR A 218 -6.22 0.48 5.18
N TYR A 219 -4.89 0.42 5.09
CA TYR A 219 -4.20 -0.22 3.96
C TYR A 219 -3.66 -1.62 4.29
N SER A 220 -3.93 -2.13 5.50
CA SER A 220 -3.58 -3.48 5.94
C SER A 220 -4.62 -4.03 6.93
N GLU A 221 -4.71 -5.35 7.08
CA GLU A 221 -5.57 -5.97 8.10
C GLU A 221 -5.14 -5.56 9.52
N ALA A 222 -3.82 -5.45 9.75
CA ALA A 222 -3.30 -5.00 11.03
C ALA A 222 -3.72 -3.56 11.36
N ALA A 223 -3.79 -2.68 10.37
CA ALA A 223 -4.30 -1.32 10.53
C ALA A 223 -5.79 -1.29 10.89
N LEU A 224 -6.61 -2.14 10.25
CA LEU A 224 -8.03 -2.25 10.59
C LEU A 224 -8.26 -2.84 11.99
N GLU A 225 -7.48 -3.85 12.36
CA GLU A 225 -7.49 -4.43 13.71
C GLU A 225 -7.10 -3.39 14.76
N ALA A 226 -6.06 -2.58 14.48
CA ALA A 226 -5.66 -1.49 15.36
C ALA A 226 -6.76 -0.45 15.57
N VAL A 227 -7.48 -0.05 14.50
CA VAL A 227 -8.64 0.84 14.62
C VAL A 227 -9.73 0.22 15.49
N THR A 228 -10.03 -1.06 15.27
CA THR A 228 -11.04 -1.80 16.02
C THR A 228 -10.72 -1.87 17.51
N GLN A 229 -9.47 -2.18 17.84
CA GLN A 229 -8.98 -2.22 19.22
C GLN A 229 -8.94 -0.85 19.87
N ALA A 230 -8.52 0.19 19.14
CA ALA A 230 -8.50 1.56 19.64
C ALA A 230 -9.91 2.03 20.02
N TRP A 231 -10.90 1.78 19.16
CA TRP A 231 -12.30 2.08 19.42
C TRP A 231 -12.85 1.32 20.64
N HIS A 232 -12.61 0.01 20.74
CA HIS A 232 -13.04 -0.79 21.91
C HIS A 232 -12.43 -0.35 23.23
N SER A 233 -11.27 0.31 23.21
CA SER A 233 -10.60 0.77 24.42
C SER A 233 -11.16 2.09 24.98
N GLU A 234 -12.14 2.70 24.31
CA GLU A 234 -12.77 3.93 24.75
C GLU A 234 -13.95 3.69 25.71
N PRO A 235 -14.10 4.51 26.78
CA PRO A 235 -15.19 4.36 27.76
C PRO A 235 -16.59 4.89 27.34
N THR A 236 -16.85 5.27 26.08
CA THR A 236 -18.10 5.95 25.68
C THR A 236 -19.01 5.07 24.81
N GLY A 237 -20.12 4.59 25.38
CA GLY A 237 -21.14 3.78 24.68
C GLY A 237 -22.06 4.56 23.73
N SER A 238 -21.64 5.72 23.22
CA SER A 238 -22.42 6.61 22.35
C SER A 238 -22.01 6.54 20.87
N THR A 239 -21.05 5.69 20.53
CA THR A 239 -20.58 5.49 19.14
C THR A 239 -20.68 4.04 18.71
N GLU A 240 -20.67 3.82 17.40
CA GLU A 240 -20.56 2.51 16.78
C GLU A 240 -19.44 2.51 15.73
N LEU A 241 -18.76 1.37 15.57
CA LEU A 241 -17.80 1.14 14.50
C LEU A 241 -18.50 0.42 13.34
N PHE A 242 -18.51 1.06 12.18
CA PHE A 242 -19.05 0.52 10.94
C PHE A 242 -17.91 0.23 9.95
N VAL A 243 -17.83 -1.03 9.51
CA VAL A 243 -16.88 -1.48 8.48
C VAL A 243 -17.71 -2.06 7.33
N PRO A 244 -17.79 -1.39 6.16
CA PRO A 244 -18.50 -1.91 5.01
C PRO A 244 -17.98 -3.28 4.59
N SER A 245 -18.87 -4.20 4.28
CA SER A 245 -18.55 -5.48 3.65
C SER A 245 -18.29 -5.28 2.16
N ARG A 246 -17.37 -6.06 1.57
CA ARG A 246 -16.95 -5.97 0.15
C ARG A 246 -18.10 -6.11 -0.86
N GLU A 247 -19.20 -6.76 -0.49
CA GLU A 247 -20.37 -6.94 -1.37
C GLU A 247 -21.18 -5.65 -1.53
N ALA A 248 -21.08 -4.71 -0.60
CA ALA A 248 -21.84 -3.46 -0.62
C ALA A 248 -21.12 -2.33 -1.40
N GLU A 249 -19.96 -2.59 -2.00
CA GLU A 249 -19.23 -1.60 -2.82
C GLU A 249 -19.30 -1.91 -4.32
N ALA A 250 -20.06 -2.95 -4.72
CA ALA A 250 -20.04 -3.53 -6.06
C ALA A 250 -21.36 -3.41 -6.85
N ASP A 251 -22.38 -2.74 -6.32
CA ASP A 251 -23.62 -2.42 -7.03
C ASP A 251 -23.66 -0.95 -7.47
#